data_AF-A0AAW4YG58-F1
#
_entry.id   AF-A0AAW4YG58-F1
#
_cell.length_a   1.000
_cell.length_b   1.000
_cell.length_c   1.000
_cell.angle_alpha   90.00
_cell.angle_beta   90.00
_cell.angle_gamma   90.00
#
_symmetry.space_group_name_H-M   'P 1'
#
loop_
_entity.id
_entity.type
_entity.pdbx_description
1 polymer ?
#
loop_
_entity_poly.entity_id
_entity_poly.type
_entity_poly.pdbx_seq_one_letter_code
_entity_poly.pdbx_strand_id
1 'polypeptide(L)'
;KVLDKINAIQTQARVKPAADREVDNAYNTRKQEIQNSNASTTEEKEAAYTQLDAKKQEARTNLDAANTNSAVTTAKDNGIAAINQVQAATTKKSDAKAEIAQKASER
;
A
#
# COMPACT_ATOMS: atom_id res chain seq x y z
N LYS A 1 19.67 -23.79 22.61
CA LYS A 1 19.37 -24.13 21.19
C LYS A 1 17.91 -24.56 20.91
N VAL A 2 17.22 -25.32 21.77
CA VAL A 2 15.76 -25.59 21.59
C VAL A 2 14.88 -24.52 22.26
N LEU A 3 15.23 -24.07 23.47
CA LEU A 3 14.50 -22.98 24.16
C LEU A 3 14.47 -21.68 23.35
N ASP A 4 15.58 -21.30 22.71
CA ASP A 4 15.66 -20.06 21.91
C ASP A 4 14.70 -20.08 20.73
N LYS A 5 14.48 -21.25 20.11
CA LYS A 5 13.54 -21.43 19.00
C LYS A 5 12.09 -21.37 19.48
N ILE A 6 11.78 -21.96 20.65
CA ILE A 6 10.43 -21.91 21.23
C ILE A 6 10.05 -20.46 21.58
N ASN A 7 10.97 -19.70 22.20
CA ASN A 7 10.74 -18.28 22.49
C ASN A 7 10.61 -17.44 21.22
N ALA A 8 11.42 -17.71 20.18
CA ALA A 8 11.30 -17.02 18.89
C ALA A 8 9.93 -17.28 18.23
N ILE A 9 9.43 -18.53 18.26
CA ILE A 9 8.13 -18.91 17.71
C ILE A 9 6.98 -18.22 18.46
N GLN A 10 7.00 -18.24 19.80
CA GLN A 10 5.99 -17.56 20.61
C GLN A 10 5.96 -16.05 20.37
N THR A 11 7.12 -15.44 20.13
CA THR A 11 7.22 -14.00 19.84
C THR A 11 6.71 -13.69 18.43
N GLN A 12 7.03 -14.53 17.44
CA GLN A 12 6.55 -14.40 16.06
C GLN A 12 5.02 -14.44 15.94
N ALA A 13 4.38 -15.36 16.67
CA ALA A 13 2.92 -15.47 16.72
C ALA A 13 2.24 -14.20 17.26
N ARG A 14 2.95 -13.38 18.04
CA ARG A 14 2.45 -12.11 18.56
C ARG A 14 2.76 -10.92 17.65
N VAL A 15 3.92 -10.91 16.97
CA VAL A 15 4.33 -9.79 16.12
C VAL A 15 3.66 -9.80 14.74
N LYS A 16 3.39 -10.98 14.14
CA LYS A 16 2.72 -11.04 12.83
C LYS A 16 1.31 -10.43 12.84
N PRO A 17 0.41 -10.76 13.79
CA PRO A 17 -0.91 -10.14 13.84
C PRO A 17 -0.88 -8.63 14.08
N ALA A 18 0.12 -8.13 14.82
CA ALA A 18 0.29 -6.69 15.03
C ALA A 18 0.74 -6.01 13.73
N ALA A 19 1.71 -6.60 13.02
CA ALA A 19 2.18 -6.12 11.73
C ALA A 19 1.06 -6.12 10.67
N ASP A 20 0.26 -7.18 10.60
CA ASP A 20 -0.89 -7.27 9.68
C ASP A 20 -1.90 -6.15 9.94
N ARG A 21 -2.20 -5.85 11.21
CA ARG A 21 -3.09 -4.74 11.57
C ARG A 21 -2.55 -3.39 11.12
N GLU A 22 -1.25 -3.15 11.28
CA GLU A 22 -0.63 -1.90 10.81
C GLU A 22 -0.69 -1.78 9.28
N VAL A 23 -0.44 -2.87 8.55
CA VAL A 23 -0.61 -2.92 7.08
C VAL A 23 -2.06 -2.66 6.68
N ASP A 24 -3.02 -3.25 7.39
CA ASP A 24 -4.45 -3.04 7.13
C ASP A 24 -4.89 -1.60 7.40
N ASN A 25 -4.39 -0.98 8.47
CA ASN A 25 -4.65 0.42 8.79
C ASN A 25 -4.08 1.35 7.72
N ALA A 26 -2.83 1.12 7.28
CA ALA A 26 -2.22 1.90 6.20
C ALA A 26 -3.02 1.76 4.89
N TYR A 27 -3.41 0.53 4.54
CA TYR A 27 -4.25 0.26 3.37
C TYR A 27 -5.58 1.01 3.43
N ASN A 28 -6.30 0.93 4.56
CA ASN A 28 -7.61 1.57 4.70
C ASN A 28 -7.49 3.10 4.62
N THR A 29 -6.45 3.67 5.24
CA THR A 29 -6.16 5.11 5.19
C THR A 29 -5.93 5.53 3.73
N ARG A 30 -5.04 4.84 3.00
CA ARG A 30 -4.77 5.17 1.60
C ARG A 30 -5.99 4.95 0.69
N LYS A 31 -6.78 3.90 0.95
CA LYS A 31 -8.04 3.66 0.23
C LYS A 31 -9.01 4.83 0.39
N GLN A 32 -9.18 5.35 1.60
CA GLN A 32 -10.02 6.52 1.87
C GLN A 32 -9.49 7.78 1.18
N GLU A 33 -8.17 8.00 1.16
CA GLU A 33 -7.55 9.13 0.44
C GLU A 33 -7.84 9.07 -1.07
N ILE A 34 -7.71 7.89 -1.68
CA ILE A 34 -8.04 7.68 -3.11
C ILE A 34 -9.54 7.88 -3.35
N GLN A 35 -10.41 7.37 -2.47
CA GLN A 35 -11.87 7.55 -2.54
C GLN A 35 -12.23 9.04 -2.54
N ASN A 36 -11.65 9.79 -1.61
CA ASN A 36 -11.92 11.22 -1.39
C ASN A 36 -11.19 12.14 -2.37
N SER A 37 -10.33 11.61 -3.25
CA SER A 37 -9.67 12.40 -4.30
C SER A 37 -10.70 12.92 -5.32
N ASN A 38 -11.08 14.19 -5.22
CA ASN A 38 -11.90 14.88 -6.23
C ASN A 38 -11.12 15.21 -7.52
N ALA A 39 -9.79 15.04 -7.46
CA ALA A 39 -8.89 15.27 -8.58
C ALA A 39 -8.83 14.09 -9.54
N SER A 40 -9.27 12.89 -9.20
CA SER A 40 -9.15 11.69 -10.05
C SER A 40 -10.47 11.32 -10.74
N THR A 41 -10.41 10.75 -11.95
CA THR A 41 -11.58 10.10 -12.60
C THR A 41 -11.90 8.75 -11.96
N THR A 42 -13.03 8.15 -12.31
CA THR A 42 -13.41 6.81 -11.84
C THR A 42 -12.38 5.77 -12.27
N GLU A 43 -11.95 5.78 -13.53
CA GLU A 43 -10.97 4.83 -14.07
C GLU A 43 -9.60 4.97 -13.41
N GLU A 44 -9.21 6.20 -13.09
CA GLU A 44 -7.98 6.47 -12.34
C GLU A 44 -8.06 5.92 -10.91
N LYS A 45 -9.22 6.07 -10.23
CA LYS A 45 -9.42 5.51 -8.89
C LYS A 45 -9.40 3.98 -8.90
N GLU A 46 -10.04 3.34 -9.89
CA GLU A 46 -10.03 1.88 -10.02
C GLU A 46 -8.62 1.32 -10.26
N ALA A 47 -7.83 2.00 -11.09
CA ALA A 47 -6.42 1.64 -11.29
C ALA A 47 -5.62 1.78 -9.98
N ALA A 48 -5.84 2.85 -9.21
CA ALA A 48 -5.18 3.07 -7.93
C ALA A 48 -5.62 2.03 -6.88
N TYR A 49 -6.89 1.61 -6.82
CA TYR A 49 -7.32 0.51 -5.94
C TYR A 49 -6.67 -0.80 -6.31
N THR A 50 -6.61 -1.13 -7.61
CA THR A 50 -5.97 -2.37 -8.08
C THR A 50 -4.50 -2.41 -7.64
N GLN A 51 -3.78 -1.30 -7.79
CA GLN A 51 -2.40 -1.18 -7.31
C GLN A 51 -2.31 -1.29 -5.79
N LEU A 52 -3.22 -0.64 -5.06
CA LEU A 52 -3.28 -0.67 -3.61
C LEU A 52 -3.52 -2.10 -3.07
N ASP A 53 -4.44 -2.84 -3.67
CA ASP A 53 -4.72 -4.24 -3.34
C ASP A 53 -3.53 -5.14 -3.60
N ALA A 54 -2.85 -4.95 -4.75
CA ALA A 54 -1.62 -5.69 -5.06
C ALA A 54 -0.52 -5.43 -4.01
N LYS A 55 -0.31 -4.18 -3.58
CA LYS A 55 0.67 -3.84 -2.54
C LYS A 55 0.34 -4.40 -1.17
N LYS A 56 -0.94 -4.41 -0.81
CA LYS A 56 -1.39 -5.07 0.42
C LYS A 56 -1.15 -6.58 0.38
N GLN A 57 -1.45 -7.23 -0.75
CA GLN A 57 -1.20 -8.67 -0.89
C GLN A 57 0.30 -8.99 -0.83
N GLU A 58 1.13 -8.20 -1.50
CA GLU A 58 2.59 -8.32 -1.45
C GLU A 58 3.13 -8.19 0.00
N ALA A 59 2.64 -7.20 0.75
CA ALA A 59 3.00 -7.01 2.15
C ALA A 59 2.64 -8.23 3.03
N ARG A 60 1.41 -8.77 2.88
CA ARG A 60 0.95 -9.95 3.63
C ARG A 60 1.77 -11.20 3.28
N THR A 61 2.05 -11.44 2.00
CA THR A 61 2.91 -12.54 1.57
C THR A 61 4.30 -12.45 2.22
N ASN A 62 4.88 -11.25 2.29
CA ASN A 62 6.18 -11.04 2.94
C ASN A 62 6.12 -11.26 4.46
N LEU A 63 5.03 -10.86 5.12
CA LEU A 63 4.80 -11.12 6.55
C LEU A 63 4.64 -12.61 6.84
N ASP A 64 3.93 -13.33 5.98
CA ASP A 64 3.77 -14.78 6.08
C ASP A 64 5.11 -15.50 5.91
N ALA A 65 5.92 -15.08 4.93
CA ALA A 65 7.25 -15.63 4.68
C ALA A 65 8.30 -15.29 5.76
N ALA A 66 8.05 -14.27 6.60
CA ALA A 66 8.98 -13.85 7.63
C ALA A 66 9.11 -14.89 8.77
N ASN A 67 10.33 -15.37 9.02
CA ASN A 67 10.64 -16.39 10.01
C ASN A 67 11.39 -15.85 11.24
N THR A 68 11.47 -14.53 11.41
CA THR A 68 12.10 -13.84 12.55
C THR A 68 11.37 -12.54 12.87
N ASN A 69 11.44 -12.04 14.11
CA ASN A 69 10.83 -10.77 14.48
C ASN A 69 11.37 -9.59 13.66
N SER A 70 12.67 -9.62 13.35
CA SER A 70 13.30 -8.60 12.49
C SER A 70 12.71 -8.66 11.08
N ALA A 71 12.57 -9.86 10.51
CA ALA A 71 11.97 -10.02 9.19
C ALA A 71 10.51 -9.57 9.15
N VAL A 72 9.74 -9.83 10.22
CA VAL A 72 8.36 -9.34 10.35
C VAL A 72 8.33 -7.81 10.37
N THR A 73 9.22 -7.18 11.15
CA THR A 73 9.33 -5.71 11.22
C THR A 73 9.69 -5.12 9.86
N THR A 74 10.69 -5.66 9.18
CA THR A 74 11.10 -5.21 7.84
C THR A 74 9.99 -5.40 6.81
N ALA A 75 9.31 -6.55 6.80
CA ALA A 75 8.21 -6.81 5.88
C ALA A 75 7.04 -5.84 6.10
N LYS A 76 6.72 -5.55 7.36
CA LYS A 76 5.72 -4.55 7.75
C LYS A 76 6.10 -3.16 7.23
N ASP A 77 7.30 -2.68 7.55
CA ASP A 77 7.74 -1.32 7.20
C ASP A 77 7.80 -1.14 5.67
N ASN A 78 8.33 -2.13 4.96
CA ASN A 78 8.35 -2.14 3.49
C ASN A 78 6.93 -2.17 2.91
N GLY A 79 6.03 -2.97 3.49
CA GLY A 79 4.63 -3.06 3.06
C GLY A 79 3.88 -1.74 3.23
N ILE A 80 4.02 -1.10 4.39
CA ILE A 80 3.44 0.22 4.67
C ILE A 80 4.01 1.27 3.72
N ALA A 81 5.33 1.28 3.50
CA ALA A 81 5.96 2.20 2.56
C ALA A 81 5.43 2.02 1.14
N ALA A 82 5.31 0.77 0.66
CA ALA A 82 4.78 0.47 -0.66
C ALA A 82 3.30 0.89 -0.81
N ILE A 83 2.47 0.64 0.21
CA ILE A 83 1.07 1.12 0.26
C ILE A 83 1.02 2.65 0.18
N ASN A 84 1.87 3.34 0.95
CA ASN A 84 1.94 4.80 0.96
C ASN A 84 2.50 5.39 -0.34
N GLN A 85 3.16 4.59 -1.18
CA GLN A 85 3.61 5.04 -2.50
C GLN A 85 2.50 5.00 -3.57
N VAL A 86 1.36 4.35 -3.30
CA VAL A 86 0.24 4.29 -4.25
C VAL A 86 -0.46 5.63 -4.33
N GLN A 87 0.01 6.54 -5.16
CA GLN A 87 -0.60 7.87 -5.32
C GLN A 87 -2.02 7.76 -5.89
N ALA A 88 -2.88 8.72 -5.54
CA ALA A 88 -4.13 8.91 -6.28
C ALA A 88 -3.75 9.19 -7.73
N ALA A 89 -4.13 8.30 -8.65
CA ALA A 89 -3.86 8.48 -10.07
C ALA A 89 -4.53 9.80 -10.50
N THR A 90 -3.71 10.81 -10.74
CA THR A 90 -4.13 12.16 -11.17
C THR A 90 -3.45 12.53 -12.49
N THR A 91 -2.61 11.62 -13.01
CA THR A 91 -1.75 11.83 -14.17
C THR A 91 -2.52 11.84 -15.48
N LYS A 92 -3.60 11.08 -15.66
CA LYS A 92 -4.40 11.21 -16.90
C LYS A 92 -5.16 12.54 -16.92
N LYS A 93 -5.58 13.06 -15.75
CA LYS A 93 -6.26 14.36 -15.69
C LYS A 93 -5.33 15.56 -15.91
N SER A 94 -4.06 15.51 -15.51
CA SER A 94 -3.09 16.57 -15.86
C SER A 94 -2.84 16.60 -17.36
N ASP A 95 -2.66 15.44 -17.97
CA ASP A 95 -2.33 15.33 -19.39
C ASP A 95 -3.53 15.69 -20.28
N ALA A 96 -4.74 15.26 -19.92
CA ALA A 96 -5.98 15.65 -20.61
C ALA A 96 -6.30 17.15 -20.45
N LYS A 97 -5.99 17.77 -19.30
CA LYS A 97 -6.14 19.24 -19.14
C LYS A 97 -5.12 20.01 -19.97
N ALA A 98 -3.89 19.52 -20.11
CA ALA A 98 -2.87 20.15 -20.93
C ALA A 98 -3.28 20.17 -22.42
N GLU A 99 -3.80 19.05 -22.95
CA GLU A 99 -4.27 19.00 -24.34
C GLU A 99 -5.46 19.93 -24.62
N ILE A 100 -6.41 20.06 -23.68
CA ILE A 100 -7.57 20.97 -23.87
C ILE A 100 -7.14 22.44 -23.79
N ALA A 101 -6.21 22.79 -22.89
CA ALA A 101 -5.69 24.16 -22.79
C ALA A 101 -4.87 24.57 -24.03
N GLN A 102 -4.14 23.63 -24.63
CA GLN A 102 -3.39 23.90 -25.86
C GLN A 102 -4.33 24.17 -27.05
N LYS A 103 -5.43 23.40 -27.19
CA LYS A 103 -6.44 23.65 -28.24
C LYS A 103 -7.23 24.95 -28.07
N ALA A 104 -7.32 25.50 -26.85
CA ALA A 104 -7.99 26.77 -26.59
C ALA A 104 -7.12 28.00 -26.87
N SER A 105 -5.79 27.82 -26.92
CA SER A 105 -4.82 28.90 -27.15
C SER A 105 -4.46 29.08 -28.63
N GLU A 106 -4.96 28.20 -29.50
CA GLU A 106 -4.77 28.24 -30.97
C GLU A 106 -5.92 28.94 -31.72
N ARG A 107 -6.80 29.68 -31.04
CA ARG A 107 -7.83 30.53 -31.67
C ARG A 107 -7.45 32.00 -31.57
#